data_AF-A0A220S1D1-F1
#
_entry.id   AF-A0A220S1D1-F1
#
_cell.length_a   1.000
_cell.length_b   1.000
_cell.length_c   1.000
_cell.angle_alpha   90.00
_cell.angle_beta   90.00
_cell.angle_gamma   90.00
#
_symmetry.space_group_name_H-M   'P 1'
#
loop_
_entity.id
_entity.type
_entity.pdbx_description
1 polymer ?
#
loop_
_entity_poly.entity_id
_entity_poly.type
_entity_poly.pdbx_seq_one_letter_code
_entity_poly.pdbx_strand_id
1 'polypeptide(L)'
;MTVSAYGGGDGVTVANYFQSAGYRSLDFAFVDKTVNAEAMKKVSLEVYGSDNGATLQGWSGNDVIKGGSGSEKIYGYAGSDTINGGAGNDELYGGGNTADTYVFAKGHGSDIVYDSSTRLDAFIDKLVFEEAVLADAQFARSGSDLQIRVFDSGGQVSIADYYTSAKHQAFSPVFADSVLNPQDVKNMVQNVV
;
A
#
# COMPACT_ATOMS: atom_id res chain seq x y z
N MET A 1 -3.20 0.34 21.59
CA MET A 1 -4.24 1.16 20.93
C MET A 1 -4.68 2.22 21.90
N THR A 2 -4.86 3.46 21.46
CA THR A 2 -5.38 4.54 22.33
C THR A 2 -6.76 4.95 21.84
N VAL A 3 -7.74 4.97 22.73
CA VAL A 3 -9.07 5.55 22.48
C VAL A 3 -9.10 6.92 23.12
N SER A 4 -9.02 7.98 22.31
CA SER A 4 -9.10 9.35 22.79
C SER A 4 -10.57 9.80 22.84
N ALA A 5 -10.99 10.38 23.96
CA ALA A 5 -12.36 10.85 24.18
C ALA A 5 -12.35 12.12 25.06
N TYR A 6 -13.47 12.84 25.16
CA TYR A 6 -13.67 14.00 26.05
C TYR A 6 -12.77 15.25 25.83
N GLY A 7 -11.76 15.17 24.95
CA GLY A 7 -10.86 16.29 24.61
C GLY A 7 -9.68 16.43 25.58
N GLY A 8 -8.80 17.42 25.37
CA GLY A 8 -7.74 17.74 26.34
C GLY A 8 -6.63 16.69 26.53
N GLY A 9 -6.53 15.70 25.65
CA GLY A 9 -5.57 14.59 25.78
C GLY A 9 -6.10 13.40 26.57
N ASP A 10 -7.38 13.42 26.98
CA ASP A 10 -8.02 12.29 27.67
C ASP A 10 -8.12 11.07 26.74
N GLY A 11 -7.65 9.93 27.23
CA GLY A 11 -7.72 8.69 26.49
C GLY A 11 -7.41 7.45 27.32
N VAL A 12 -7.86 6.31 26.82
CA VAL A 12 -7.59 4.99 27.40
C VAL A 12 -6.69 4.21 26.46
N THR A 13 -5.55 3.75 26.98
CA THR A 13 -4.66 2.86 26.25
C THR A 13 -5.00 1.40 26.53
N VAL A 14 -5.42 0.68 25.50
CA VAL A 14 -5.52 -0.77 25.52
C VAL A 14 -4.18 -1.36 25.11
N ALA A 15 -3.47 -1.92 26.09
CA ALA A 15 -2.19 -2.57 25.88
C ALA A 15 -2.35 -3.82 25.01
N ASN A 16 -1.36 -4.07 24.15
CA ASN A 16 -1.21 -5.30 23.35
C ASN A 16 -2.37 -5.63 22.39
N TYR A 17 -3.36 -4.75 22.22
CA TYR A 17 -4.55 -4.99 21.40
C TYR A 17 -4.22 -5.54 19.99
N PHE A 18 -3.17 -5.02 19.37
CA PHE A 18 -2.76 -5.43 18.02
C PHE A 18 -1.91 -6.71 17.98
N GLN A 19 -1.35 -7.18 19.10
CA GLN A 19 -0.38 -8.29 19.10
C GLN A 19 -0.97 -9.65 18.73
N SER A 20 -2.18 -9.98 19.20
CA SER A 20 -2.83 -11.26 18.87
C SER A 20 -4.34 -11.17 19.08
N ALA A 21 -5.08 -12.11 18.48
CA ALA A 21 -6.53 -12.19 18.68
C ALA A 21 -6.93 -12.37 20.16
N GLY A 22 -6.06 -12.96 20.98
CA GLY A 22 -6.30 -13.14 22.43
C GLY A 22 -6.37 -11.83 23.22
N TYR A 23 -5.81 -10.73 22.69
CA TYR A 23 -5.87 -9.40 23.32
C TYR A 23 -7.04 -8.54 22.84
N ARG A 24 -7.91 -9.09 21.98
CA ARG A 24 -9.00 -8.35 21.30
C ARG A 24 -10.39 -8.66 21.85
N SER A 25 -10.50 -9.18 23.07
CA SER A 25 -11.77 -9.59 23.70
C SER A 25 -12.60 -8.43 24.29
N LEU A 26 -12.24 -7.18 24.00
CA LEU A 26 -12.86 -5.99 24.55
C LEU A 26 -13.83 -5.37 23.54
N ASP A 27 -15.02 -5.00 24.03
CA ASP A 27 -15.96 -4.15 23.33
C ASP A 27 -15.83 -2.71 23.85
N PHE A 28 -15.84 -1.74 22.94
CA PHE A 28 -15.81 -0.32 23.26
C PHE A 28 -17.24 0.25 23.21
N ALA A 29 -17.83 0.47 24.37
CA ALA A 29 -19.17 1.04 24.49
C ALA A 29 -19.10 2.58 24.56
N PHE A 30 -19.76 3.23 23.60
CA PHE A 30 -20.05 4.65 23.56
C PHE A 30 -21.55 4.86 23.79
N VAL A 31 -21.97 6.10 24.07
CA VAL A 31 -23.39 6.41 24.31
C VAL A 31 -24.27 6.06 23.10
N ASP A 32 -23.73 6.16 21.88
CA ASP A 32 -24.43 5.94 20.62
C ASP A 32 -24.21 4.54 20.00
N LYS A 33 -23.18 3.81 20.40
CA LYS A 33 -22.82 2.52 19.78
C LYS A 33 -21.89 1.67 20.64
N THR A 34 -21.82 0.39 20.31
CA THR A 34 -20.76 -0.51 20.77
C THR A 34 -19.89 -0.90 19.59
N VAL A 35 -18.57 -0.78 19.75
CA VAL A 35 -17.58 -1.21 18.77
C VAL A 35 -16.90 -2.48 19.29
N ASN A 36 -17.28 -3.63 18.74
CA ASN A 36 -16.69 -4.92 19.10
C ASN A 36 -15.44 -5.24 18.26
N ALA A 37 -14.77 -6.36 18.54
CA ALA A 37 -13.58 -6.78 17.82
C ALA A 37 -13.76 -6.87 16.29
N GLU A 38 -14.93 -7.31 15.81
CA GLU A 38 -15.22 -7.40 14.37
C GLU A 38 -15.45 -6.03 13.74
N ALA A 39 -16.11 -5.11 14.46
CA ALA A 39 -16.26 -3.74 14.01
C ALA A 39 -14.90 -3.01 14.02
N MET A 40 -14.05 -3.28 15.00
CA MET A 40 -12.69 -2.72 15.08
C MET A 40 -11.80 -3.16 13.91
N LYS A 41 -11.98 -4.36 13.35
CA LYS A 41 -11.24 -4.79 12.15
C LYS A 41 -11.53 -3.92 10.92
N LYS A 42 -12.68 -3.26 10.86
CA LYS A 42 -13.09 -2.41 9.73
C LYS A 42 -12.74 -0.94 9.92
N VAL A 43 -12.16 -0.60 11.08
CA VAL A 43 -11.68 0.75 11.35
C VAL A 43 -10.38 0.95 10.58
N SER A 44 -10.26 2.11 9.94
CA SER A 44 -9.02 2.56 9.31
C SER A 44 -7.92 2.71 10.36
N LEU A 45 -6.80 2.06 10.13
CA LEU A 45 -5.59 2.14 10.93
C LEU A 45 -4.55 3.04 10.24
N GLU A 46 -3.86 3.84 11.05
CA GLU A 46 -2.56 4.37 10.66
C GLU A 46 -1.46 3.51 11.28
N VAL A 47 -0.67 2.85 10.44
CA VAL A 47 0.40 1.94 10.85
C VAL A 47 1.75 2.54 10.44
N TYR A 48 2.69 2.59 11.37
CA TYR A 48 4.02 3.18 11.16
C TYR A 48 5.13 2.15 11.40
N GLY A 49 6.05 2.06 10.45
CA GLY A 49 7.28 1.28 10.53
C GLY A 49 8.36 1.93 11.39
N SER A 50 9.47 1.22 11.53
CA SER A 50 10.67 1.69 12.24
C SER A 50 11.90 1.42 11.38
N ASP A 51 13.03 2.01 11.72
CA ASP A 51 14.24 2.06 10.89
C ASP A 51 15.03 0.73 10.72
N ASN A 52 14.43 -0.44 11.02
CA ASN A 52 15.15 -1.72 11.11
C ASN A 52 14.59 -2.88 10.26
N GLY A 53 13.70 -2.65 9.29
CA GLY A 53 13.01 -3.75 8.62
C GLY A 53 11.94 -4.37 9.53
N ALA A 54 10.72 -4.50 9.03
CA ALA A 54 9.60 -5.02 9.80
C ALA A 54 8.54 -5.68 8.92
N THR A 55 7.67 -6.47 9.54
CA THR A 55 6.38 -6.82 8.94
C THR A 55 5.33 -5.86 9.45
N LEU A 56 4.70 -5.11 8.54
CA LEU A 56 3.61 -4.18 8.83
C LEU A 56 2.30 -4.74 8.27
N GLN A 57 1.22 -4.56 9.03
CA GLN A 57 -0.06 -5.20 8.78
C GLN A 57 -1.19 -4.21 9.06
N GLY A 58 -1.93 -3.83 8.02
CA GLY A 58 -3.29 -3.31 8.10
C GLY A 58 -4.27 -4.42 8.51
N TRP A 59 -5.56 -4.13 8.48
CA TRP A 59 -6.70 -4.97 8.82
C TRP A 59 -7.72 -4.98 7.67
N SER A 60 -9.03 -4.90 7.96
CA SER A 60 -10.08 -4.97 6.93
C SER A 60 -10.71 -3.59 6.63
N GLY A 61 -10.09 -2.53 7.15
CA GLY A 61 -10.48 -1.15 6.90
C GLY A 61 -9.66 -0.58 5.75
N ASN A 62 -9.93 0.68 5.37
CA ASN A 62 -9.07 1.39 4.43
C ASN A 62 -7.91 1.98 5.21
N ASP A 63 -6.77 1.30 5.22
CA ASP A 63 -5.66 1.62 6.12
C ASP A 63 -4.62 2.51 5.45
N VAL A 64 -3.86 3.23 6.27
CA VAL A 64 -2.70 4.01 5.84
C VAL A 64 -1.48 3.42 6.50
N ILE A 65 -0.62 2.79 5.71
CA ILE A 65 0.57 2.11 6.20
C ILE A 65 1.80 2.84 5.65
N LYS A 66 2.64 3.33 6.56
CA LYS A 66 3.88 4.04 6.24
C LYS A 66 5.03 3.27 6.87
N GLY A 67 5.87 2.67 6.05
CA GLY A 67 7.11 2.06 6.49
C GLY A 67 8.14 3.08 6.95
N GLY A 68 9.31 2.57 7.29
CA GLY A 68 10.39 3.34 7.90
C GLY A 68 11.59 3.37 6.97
N SER A 69 12.77 3.17 7.54
CA SER A 69 13.90 2.67 6.76
C SER A 69 14.11 1.18 6.97
N GLY A 70 14.62 0.48 5.97
CA GLY A 70 14.91 -0.95 6.05
C GLY A 70 14.20 -1.71 4.92
N SER A 71 14.26 -3.03 4.98
CA SER A 71 13.46 -3.87 4.08
C SER A 71 12.24 -4.37 4.82
N GLU A 72 11.08 -3.85 4.47
CA GLU A 72 9.80 -4.19 5.05
C GLU A 72 8.99 -5.17 4.20
N LYS A 73 8.10 -5.93 4.86
CA LYS A 73 6.96 -6.60 4.21
C LYS A 73 5.69 -5.93 4.70
N ILE A 74 4.92 -5.32 3.82
CA ILE A 74 3.75 -4.53 4.17
C ILE A 74 2.50 -5.15 3.57
N TYR A 75 1.53 -5.47 4.42
CA TYR A 75 0.25 -6.06 4.02
C TYR A 75 -0.90 -5.10 4.37
N GLY A 76 -1.64 -4.59 3.37
CA GLY A 76 -2.88 -3.84 3.56
C GLY A 76 -4.04 -4.74 4.00
N TYR A 77 -4.18 -5.88 3.32
CA TYR A 77 -5.21 -6.91 3.45
C TYR A 77 -6.52 -6.60 2.73
N ALA A 78 -7.53 -6.06 3.41
CA ALA A 78 -8.84 -5.86 2.80
C ALA A 78 -9.27 -4.43 3.05
N GLY A 79 -9.84 -3.79 2.03
CA GLY A 79 -10.05 -2.35 2.07
C GLY A 79 -9.22 -1.69 0.98
N SER A 80 -9.49 -0.43 0.73
CA SER A 80 -8.68 0.38 -0.18
C SER A 80 -7.58 1.05 0.62
N ASP A 81 -6.40 0.45 0.58
CA ASP A 81 -5.27 0.80 1.43
C ASP A 81 -4.34 1.81 0.75
N THR A 82 -3.69 2.65 1.55
CA THR A 82 -2.60 3.52 1.11
C THR A 82 -1.30 3.03 1.74
N ILE A 83 -0.38 2.56 0.93
CA ILE A 83 0.87 1.91 1.36
C ILE A 83 2.06 2.72 0.85
N ASN A 84 2.92 3.15 1.76
CA ASN A 84 4.22 3.73 1.47
C ASN A 84 5.28 2.86 2.14
N GLY A 85 6.19 2.27 1.36
CA GLY A 85 7.29 1.42 1.85
C GLY A 85 8.26 2.17 2.77
N GLY A 86 8.43 3.47 2.54
CA GLY A 86 9.51 4.22 3.16
C GLY A 86 10.77 4.08 2.33
N ALA A 87 11.93 3.98 2.99
CA ALA A 87 13.23 3.87 2.34
C ALA A 87 13.80 2.47 2.50
N GLY A 88 14.26 1.85 1.41
CA GLY A 88 14.90 0.55 1.42
C GLY A 88 14.37 -0.32 0.29
N ASN A 89 14.22 -1.61 0.52
CA ASN A 89 13.72 -2.51 -0.52
C ASN A 89 12.55 -3.28 0.06
N ASP A 90 11.34 -2.84 -0.27
CA ASP A 90 10.13 -3.30 0.39
C ASP A 90 9.29 -4.23 -0.48
N GLU A 91 8.60 -5.16 0.16
CA GLU A 91 7.56 -5.97 -0.46
C GLU A 91 6.19 -5.45 -0.04
N LEU A 92 5.40 -4.94 -0.99
CA LEU A 92 4.12 -4.27 -0.75
C LEU A 92 2.98 -5.14 -1.28
N TYR A 93 2.02 -5.45 -0.41
CA TYR A 93 0.84 -6.25 -0.71
C TYR A 93 -0.39 -5.41 -0.38
N GLY A 94 -1.16 -4.98 -1.37
CA GLY A 94 -2.36 -4.16 -1.15
C GLY A 94 -3.47 -5.02 -0.60
N GLY A 95 -3.78 -6.08 -1.33
CA GLY A 95 -4.82 -6.99 -0.92
C GLY A 95 -5.48 -7.61 -2.11
N GLY A 96 -6.80 -7.66 -2.12
CA GLY A 96 -7.50 -8.04 -3.32
C GLY A 96 -8.97 -7.65 -3.28
N ASN A 97 -9.53 -7.42 -4.46
CA ASN A 97 -10.91 -6.99 -4.68
C ASN A 97 -11.23 -5.58 -4.19
N THR A 98 -10.21 -4.73 -4.09
CA THR A 98 -10.26 -3.30 -3.78
C THR A 98 -9.20 -2.59 -4.61
N ALA A 99 -9.31 -1.26 -4.71
CA ALA A 99 -8.29 -0.46 -5.36
C ALA A 99 -7.38 0.15 -4.30
N ASP A 100 -6.10 -0.18 -4.34
CA ASP A 100 -5.09 0.28 -3.40
C ASP A 100 -4.23 1.39 -4.00
N THR A 101 -3.50 2.11 -3.16
CA THR A 101 -2.60 3.19 -3.54
C THR A 101 -1.23 2.96 -2.95
N TYR A 102 -0.24 2.73 -3.80
CA TYR A 102 1.17 2.64 -3.42
C TYR A 102 1.86 3.97 -3.69
N VAL A 103 2.56 4.51 -2.69
CA VAL A 103 3.18 5.83 -2.76
C VAL A 103 4.70 5.69 -2.68
N PHE A 104 5.39 6.28 -3.65
CA PHE A 104 6.83 6.24 -3.80
C PHE A 104 7.37 7.67 -3.86
N ALA A 105 8.24 8.01 -2.90
CA ALA A 105 8.95 9.29 -2.87
C ALA A 105 10.43 9.09 -3.21
N LYS A 106 11.15 10.16 -3.50
CA LYS A 106 12.58 10.09 -3.76
C LYS A 106 13.32 9.40 -2.60
N GLY A 107 14.15 8.42 -2.92
CA GLY A 107 14.88 7.62 -1.92
C GLY A 107 14.12 6.40 -1.39
N HIS A 108 12.97 6.06 -2.00
CA HIS A 108 12.21 4.87 -1.62
C HIS A 108 13.01 3.57 -1.78
N GLY A 109 13.87 3.49 -2.81
CA GLY A 109 14.76 2.36 -3.04
C GLY A 109 14.20 1.37 -4.07
N SER A 110 14.33 0.06 -3.88
CA SER A 110 13.92 -0.95 -4.88
C SER A 110 12.78 -1.82 -4.35
N ASP A 111 11.55 -1.44 -4.66
CA ASP A 111 10.35 -2.04 -4.11
C ASP A 111 9.69 -3.01 -5.08
N ILE A 112 8.93 -3.96 -4.53
CA ILE A 112 8.12 -4.91 -5.28
C ILE A 112 6.67 -4.78 -4.82
N VAL A 113 5.76 -4.54 -5.77
CA VAL A 113 4.32 -4.55 -5.56
C VAL A 113 3.75 -5.90 -5.99
N TYR A 114 3.14 -6.59 -5.04
CA TYR A 114 2.40 -7.83 -5.23
C TYR A 114 0.91 -7.55 -5.15
N ASP A 115 0.29 -7.32 -6.30
CA ASP A 115 -1.16 -7.16 -6.39
C ASP A 115 -1.76 -7.76 -7.67
N SER A 116 -3.06 -8.02 -7.61
CA SER A 116 -3.84 -8.50 -8.74
C SER A 116 -5.32 -8.14 -8.58
N SER A 117 -5.92 -7.67 -9.67
CA SER A 117 -7.33 -7.32 -9.71
C SER A 117 -8.17 -8.44 -10.31
N THR A 118 -9.23 -8.84 -9.60
CA THR A 118 -10.25 -9.77 -10.13
C THR A 118 -11.31 -9.06 -10.98
N ARG A 119 -11.42 -7.73 -10.87
CA ARG A 119 -12.34 -6.86 -11.61
C ARG A 119 -11.57 -5.68 -12.21
N LEU A 120 -11.03 -5.92 -13.40
CA LEU A 120 -10.01 -5.09 -14.08
C LEU A 120 -10.43 -3.63 -14.34
N ASP A 121 -11.72 -3.33 -14.33
CA ASP A 121 -12.32 -2.02 -14.57
C ASP A 121 -12.77 -1.30 -13.30
N ALA A 122 -12.89 -2.02 -12.18
CA ALA A 122 -13.41 -1.50 -10.93
C ALA A 122 -12.31 -1.32 -9.86
N PHE A 123 -11.32 -2.20 -9.88
CA PHE A 123 -10.23 -2.21 -8.90
C PHE A 123 -8.93 -1.98 -9.66
N ILE A 124 -8.64 -0.70 -9.89
CA ILE A 124 -7.42 -0.23 -10.54
C ILE A 124 -6.55 0.40 -9.47
N ASP A 125 -5.41 -0.22 -9.22
CA ASP A 125 -4.47 0.22 -8.20
C ASP A 125 -3.64 1.40 -8.69
N LYS A 126 -3.30 2.32 -7.79
CA LYS A 126 -2.50 3.50 -8.12
C LYS A 126 -1.07 3.32 -7.69
N LEU A 127 -0.14 3.68 -8.57
CA LEU A 127 1.28 3.80 -8.26
C LEU A 127 1.62 5.29 -8.31
N VAL A 128 1.63 5.95 -7.15
CA VAL A 128 1.86 7.39 -7.03
C VAL A 128 3.35 7.63 -6.85
N PHE A 129 3.97 8.25 -7.85
CA PHE A 129 5.36 8.68 -7.80
C PHE A 129 5.39 10.17 -7.45
N GLU A 130 5.61 10.48 -6.16
CA GLU A 130 5.59 11.85 -5.66
C GLU A 130 6.70 12.68 -6.30
N GLU A 131 6.34 13.88 -6.76
CA GLU A 131 7.24 14.85 -7.42
C GLU A 131 7.89 14.40 -8.74
N ALA A 132 7.74 13.14 -9.14
CA ALA A 132 8.25 12.62 -10.40
C ALA A 132 7.36 13.04 -11.58
N VAL A 133 7.98 13.32 -12.73
CA VAL A 133 7.26 13.57 -13.99
C VAL A 133 7.41 12.40 -14.94
N LEU A 134 6.41 12.18 -15.80
CA LEU A 134 6.40 11.02 -16.70
C LEU A 134 7.59 10.99 -17.67
N ALA A 135 8.10 12.17 -18.07
CA ALA A 135 9.23 12.27 -18.99
C ALA A 135 10.53 11.64 -18.44
N ASP A 136 10.67 11.56 -17.11
CA ASP A 136 11.82 10.96 -16.44
C ASP A 136 11.63 9.44 -16.20
N ALA A 137 10.43 8.92 -16.45
CA ALA A 137 10.09 7.53 -16.22
C ALA A 137 10.67 6.61 -17.30
N GLN A 138 11.37 5.57 -16.86
CA GLN A 138 11.86 4.48 -17.69
C GLN A 138 11.13 3.20 -17.34
N PHE A 139 10.54 2.56 -18.35
CA PHE A 139 9.84 1.28 -18.23
C PHE A 139 10.74 0.18 -18.78
N ALA A 140 10.91 -0.89 -18.02
CA ALA A 140 11.70 -2.07 -18.39
C ALA A 140 10.93 -3.34 -18.07
N ARG A 141 11.24 -4.44 -18.76
CA ARG A 141 10.74 -5.77 -18.42
C ARG A 141 11.85 -6.55 -17.75
N SER A 142 11.51 -7.32 -16.71
CA SER A 142 12.43 -8.30 -16.12
C SER A 142 11.69 -9.59 -15.85
N GLY A 143 11.91 -10.60 -16.69
CA GLY A 143 11.15 -11.85 -16.63
C GLY A 143 9.64 -11.62 -16.83
N SER A 144 8.86 -11.89 -15.78
CA SER A 144 7.40 -11.69 -15.71
C SER A 144 6.99 -10.31 -15.21
N ASP A 145 7.93 -9.48 -14.75
CA ASP A 145 7.63 -8.26 -14.00
C ASP A 145 7.81 -7.01 -14.86
N LEU A 146 7.00 -6.00 -14.59
CA LEU A 146 7.17 -4.64 -15.14
C LEU A 146 7.98 -3.81 -14.13
N GLN A 147 9.08 -3.23 -14.58
CA GLN A 147 9.92 -2.32 -13.79
C GLN A 147 9.69 -0.88 -14.22
N ILE A 148 9.53 0.02 -13.27
CA ILE A 148 9.39 1.46 -13.46
C ILE A 148 10.50 2.15 -12.65
N ARG A 149 11.31 2.97 -13.32
CA ARG A 149 12.34 3.82 -12.68
C ARG A 149 12.03 5.27 -12.97
N VAL A 150 11.99 6.13 -11.95
CA VAL A 150 11.54 7.52 -12.11
C VAL A 150 12.50 8.55 -11.50
N PHE A 151 13.51 8.09 -10.75
CA PHE A 151 14.52 8.93 -10.12
C PHE A 151 15.93 8.53 -10.57
N ASP A 152 16.76 9.51 -10.93
CA ASP A 152 18.16 9.30 -11.36
C ASP A 152 19.05 8.61 -10.30
N SER A 153 18.60 8.53 -9.05
CA SER A 153 19.34 7.95 -7.92
C SER A 153 19.18 6.42 -7.77
N GLY A 154 18.59 5.73 -8.75
CA GLY A 154 18.59 4.26 -8.82
C GLY A 154 17.42 3.56 -8.13
N GLY A 155 16.39 4.30 -7.69
CA GLY A 155 15.15 3.70 -7.19
C GLY A 155 14.33 3.05 -8.30
N GLN A 156 13.66 1.95 -7.99
CA GLN A 156 12.85 1.17 -8.92
C GLN A 156 11.61 0.61 -8.22
N VAL A 157 10.49 0.58 -8.92
CA VAL A 157 9.30 -0.19 -8.53
C VAL A 157 9.12 -1.35 -9.51
N SER A 158 8.97 -2.56 -8.97
CA SER A 158 8.67 -3.75 -9.76
C SER A 158 7.24 -4.20 -9.48
N ILE A 159 6.42 -4.30 -10.53
CA ILE A 159 5.08 -4.85 -10.44
C ILE A 159 5.20 -6.34 -10.75
N ALA A 160 5.06 -7.16 -9.71
CA ALA A 160 5.22 -8.60 -9.82
C ALA A 160 4.18 -9.20 -10.79
N ASP A 161 4.63 -10.14 -11.62
CA ASP A 161 3.78 -10.94 -12.50
C ASP A 161 2.97 -10.15 -13.55
N TYR A 162 3.29 -8.88 -13.79
CA TYR A 162 2.59 -8.01 -14.74
C TYR A 162 2.35 -8.65 -16.12
N TYR A 163 3.30 -9.42 -16.63
CA TYR A 163 3.24 -10.05 -17.95
C TYR A 163 2.60 -11.45 -17.95
N THR A 164 2.06 -11.93 -16.83
CA THR A 164 1.49 -13.28 -16.71
C THR A 164 -0.01 -13.33 -17.03
N SER A 165 -0.78 -12.31 -16.67
CA SER A 165 -2.22 -12.23 -16.97
C SER A 165 -2.76 -10.81 -16.87
N ALA A 166 -3.93 -10.57 -17.45
CA ALA A 166 -4.61 -9.26 -17.38
C ALA A 166 -4.93 -8.81 -15.94
N LYS A 167 -4.99 -9.72 -14.97
CA LYS A 167 -5.25 -9.43 -13.54
C LYS A 167 -4.12 -8.64 -12.89
N HIS A 168 -2.88 -8.87 -13.31
CA HIS A 168 -1.70 -8.17 -12.79
C HIS A 168 -1.40 -6.87 -13.57
N GLN A 169 -2.32 -6.43 -14.42
CA GLN A 169 -2.11 -5.26 -15.28
C GLN A 169 -3.08 -4.12 -14.97
N ALA A 170 -3.83 -4.21 -13.88
CA ALA A 170 -4.82 -3.22 -13.48
C ALA A 170 -4.17 -2.10 -12.65
N PHE A 171 -3.08 -1.50 -13.14
CA PHE A 171 -2.35 -0.44 -12.45
C PHE A 171 -2.43 0.89 -13.20
N SER A 172 -2.52 1.99 -12.45
CA SER A 172 -2.51 3.37 -12.94
C SER A 172 -1.34 4.13 -12.30
N PRO A 173 -0.20 4.23 -13.00
CA PRO A 173 0.88 5.14 -12.62
C PRO A 173 0.40 6.60 -12.60
N VAL A 174 0.66 7.28 -11.50
CA VAL A 174 0.33 8.68 -11.24
C VAL A 174 1.63 9.43 -11.01
N PHE A 175 1.92 10.36 -11.92
CA PHE A 175 3.04 11.30 -11.88
C PHE A 175 2.51 12.70 -11.55
N ALA A 176 3.40 13.63 -11.24
CA ALA A 176 3.04 15.02 -10.94
C ALA A 176 2.37 15.74 -12.12
N ASP A 177 2.70 15.36 -13.36
CA ASP A 177 2.23 15.99 -14.59
C ASP A 177 1.26 15.11 -15.41
N SER A 178 1.13 13.83 -15.08
CA SER A 178 0.42 12.84 -15.90
C SER A 178 -0.19 11.71 -15.07
N VAL A 179 -1.32 11.16 -15.54
CA VAL A 179 -1.91 9.92 -15.02
C VAL A 179 -2.08 8.96 -16.19
N LEU A 180 -1.46 7.78 -16.10
CA LEU A 180 -1.60 6.73 -17.10
C LEU A 180 -2.73 5.77 -16.69
N ASN A 181 -3.65 5.48 -17.60
CA ASN A 181 -4.62 4.40 -17.37
C ASN A 181 -3.99 3.03 -17.71
N PRO A 182 -4.56 1.91 -17.25
CA PRO A 182 -4.01 0.57 -17.53
C PRO A 182 -3.79 0.25 -19.02
N GLN A 183 -4.63 0.79 -19.91
CA GLN A 183 -4.49 0.57 -21.35
C GLN A 183 -3.30 1.35 -21.93
N ASP A 184 -3.05 2.57 -21.46
CA ASP A 184 -1.88 3.36 -21.86
C ASP A 184 -0.59 2.64 -21.46
N VAL A 185 -0.53 2.14 -20.22
CA VAL A 185 0.62 1.38 -19.72
C VAL A 185 0.86 0.14 -20.60
N LYS A 186 -0.18 -0.65 -20.88
CA LYS A 186 -0.07 -1.82 -21.78
C LYS A 186 0.48 -1.45 -23.15
N ASN A 187 -0.03 -0.39 -23.75
CA ASN A 187 0.40 0.06 -25.08
C ASN A 187 1.87 0.51 -25.08
N MET A 188 2.32 1.15 -24.01
CA MET A 188 3.71 1.61 -23.83
C MET A 188 4.68 0.45 -23.64
N VAL A 189 4.30 -0.57 -22.85
CA VAL A 189 5.24 -1.60 -22.38
C VAL A 189 5.17 -2.92 -23.15
N GLN A 190 4.21 -3.10 -24.07
CA GLN A 190 4.01 -4.35 -24.82
C GLN A 190 5.24 -4.84 -25.63
N ASN A 191 6.15 -3.94 -26.01
CA ASN A 191 7.35 -4.25 -26.79
C ASN A 191 8.66 -4.11 -26.00
N VAL A 192 8.56 -3.86 -24.69
CA VAL A 192 9.74 -3.73 -23.84
C VAL A 192 10.29 -5.13 -23.57
N VAL A 193 11.58 -5.31 -23.87
CA VAL A 193 12.30 -6.60 -23.80
C VAL A 193 13.23 -6.61 -22.59
#